data_AF-A0A946QJQ1-F1
#
_entry.id   AF-A0A946QJQ1-F1
#
_cell.length_a   1.000
_cell.length_b   1.000
_cell.length_c   1.000
_cell.angle_alpha   90.00
_cell.angle_beta   90.00
_cell.angle_gamma   90.00
#
_symmetry.space_group_name_H-M   'P 1'
#
loop_
_entity.id
_entity.type
_entity.pdbx_description
1 polymer ?
#
loop_
_entity_poly.entity_id
_entity_poly.type
_entity_poly.pdbx_seq_one_letter_code
_entity_poly.pdbx_strand_id
1 'polypeptide(L)'
;MSQYTVDNKIALIPHDNKYTDTEVWIYDDEDFTREQTINLPLFQFGDISGYAHGRYVFFSSDGASIHVIVQSDDDLGVVDDYGVVTLDYGTGA
;
A
#
# COMPACT_ATOMS: atom_id res chain seq x y z
N MET A 1 14.58 26.23 -17.50
CA MET A 1 13.61 25.13 -17.35
C MET A 1 14.03 24.35 -16.12
N SER A 2 13.20 24.29 -15.08
CA SER A 2 13.44 23.38 -13.96
C SER A 2 13.28 21.97 -14.52
N GLN A 3 14.32 21.17 -14.38
CA GLN A 3 14.32 19.77 -14.78
C GLN A 3 13.43 19.06 -13.75
N TYR A 4 12.28 18.55 -14.19
CA TYR A 4 11.54 17.59 -13.37
C TYR A 4 12.44 16.36 -13.25
N THR A 5 13.03 16.15 -12.08
CA THR A 5 13.61 14.85 -11.77
C THR A 5 12.44 13.89 -11.67
N VAL A 6 12.40 12.90 -12.55
CA VAL A 6 11.43 11.82 -12.42
C VAL A 6 11.90 11.00 -11.22
N ASP A 7 11.12 11.03 -10.14
CA ASP A 7 11.36 10.21 -8.97
C ASP A 7 10.66 8.87 -9.18
N ASN A 8 11.36 7.93 -9.83
CA ASN A 8 10.83 6.61 -10.14
C ASN A 8 10.86 5.76 -8.87
N LYS A 9 9.71 5.21 -8.50
CA LYS A 9 9.54 4.52 -7.23
C LYS A 9 8.77 3.24 -7.44
N ILE A 10 9.11 2.24 -6.65
CA ILE A 10 8.54 0.90 -6.73
C ILE A 10 7.78 0.64 -5.43
N ALA A 11 6.47 0.42 -5.55
CA ALA A 11 5.62 0.03 -4.44
C ALA A 11 5.36 -1.47 -4.48
N LEU A 12 5.53 -2.14 -3.34
CA LEU A 12 5.30 -3.57 -3.18
C LEU A 12 4.48 -3.84 -1.92
N ILE A 13 3.67 -4.90 -1.96
CA ILE A 13 3.08 -5.49 -0.77
C ILE A 13 3.96 -6.69 -0.41
N PRO A 14 4.67 -6.68 0.74
CA PRO A 14 5.46 -7.83 1.13
C PRO A 14 4.52 -8.98 1.52
N HIS A 15 4.89 -10.20 1.13
CA HIS A 15 4.04 -11.38 1.32
C HIS A 15 4.84 -12.55 1.91
N ASP A 16 5.71 -12.25 2.88
CA ASP A 16 6.48 -13.27 3.58
C ASP A 16 5.57 -14.06 4.54
N ASN A 17 4.54 -13.40 5.09
CA ASN A 17 3.44 -14.00 5.84
C ASN A 17 2.27 -13.00 6.03
N LYS A 18 1.18 -13.46 6.67
CA LYS A 18 -0.03 -12.65 6.94
C LYS A 18 0.17 -11.42 7.84
N TYR A 19 1.34 -11.26 8.45
CA TYR A 19 1.67 -10.09 9.27
C TYR A 19 2.43 -9.02 8.48
N THR A 20 2.85 -9.34 7.25
CA THR A 20 3.60 -8.41 6.40
C THR A 20 2.76 -7.87 5.26
N ASP A 21 1.74 -8.59 4.78
CA ASP A 21 0.83 -8.05 3.76
C ASP A 21 -0.12 -6.96 4.31
N THR A 22 0.12 -6.45 5.52
CA THR A 22 -0.58 -5.33 6.16
C THR A 22 0.09 -3.98 5.95
N GLU A 23 1.11 -3.91 5.08
CA GLU A 23 1.88 -2.71 4.78
C GLU A 23 2.24 -2.64 3.28
N VAL A 24 2.61 -1.43 2.83
CA VAL A 24 3.21 -1.17 1.52
C VAL A 24 4.64 -0.72 1.74
N TRP A 25 5.58 -1.34 1.04
CA TRP A 25 6.99 -0.94 1.02
C TRP A 25 7.29 -0.15 -0.25
N ILE A 26 7.99 0.96 -0.09
CA ILE A 26 8.46 1.82 -1.18
C ILE A 26 9.96 1.67 -1.31
N TYR A 27 10.40 1.51 -2.56
CA TYR A 27 11.77 1.32 -2.95
C TYR A 27 12.16 2.36 -3.99
N ASP A 28 13.43 2.77 -3.92
CA ASP A 28 14.11 3.43 -5.02
C ASP A 28 14.24 2.48 -6.23
N ASP A 29 14.26 3.02 -7.45
CA ASP A 29 14.38 2.21 -8.68
C ASP A 29 15.82 1.96 -9.14
N GLU A 30 16.81 2.69 -8.63
CA GLU A 30 18.21 2.52 -9.02
C GLU A 30 18.86 1.31 -8.34
N ASP A 31 18.64 1.17 -7.03
CA ASP A 31 19.30 0.13 -6.22
C ASP A 31 18.37 -0.74 -5.38
N PHE A 32 17.05 -0.52 -5.47
CA PHE A 32 16.05 -1.21 -4.65
C PHE A 32 16.30 -1.08 -3.14
N THR A 33 16.82 0.06 -2.70
CA THR A 33 16.84 0.42 -1.28
C THR A 33 15.42 0.74 -0.83
N ARG A 34 14.98 0.13 0.28
CA ARG A 34 13.68 0.43 0.88
C ARG A 34 13.74 1.81 1.55
N GLU A 35 13.00 2.75 1.01
CA GLU A 35 12.94 4.13 1.50
C GLU A 35 11.83 4.34 2.52
N GLN A 36 10.70 3.63 2.35
CA GLN A 36 9.51 3.84 3.18
C GLN A 36 8.71 2.56 3.42
N THR A 37 8.00 2.57 4.54
CA THR A 37 6.96 1.60 4.89
C THR A 37 5.70 2.37 5.26
N ILE A 38 4.57 2.03 4.64
CA ILE A 38 3.25 2.65 4.90
C ILE A 38 2.31 1.55 5.39
N ASN A 39 1.81 1.67 6.61
CA ASN A 39 0.85 0.72 7.17
C ASN A 39 -0.51 0.87 6.48
N LEU A 40 -1.15 -0.26 6.15
CA LEU A 40 -2.54 -0.27 5.73
C LEU A 40 -3.45 0.02 6.94
N PRO A 41 -4.55 0.77 6.75
CA PRO A 41 -5.54 0.96 7.79
C PRO A 41 -6.22 -0.38 8.13
N LEU A 42 -6.87 -0.44 9.29
CA LEU A 42 -7.71 -1.58 9.63
C LEU A 42 -8.89 -1.67 8.65
N PHE A 43 -9.24 -2.90 8.27
CA PHE A 43 -10.46 -3.19 7.55
C PHE A 43 -11.62 -3.06 8.54
N GLN A 44 -12.65 -2.28 8.17
CA GLN A 44 -13.80 -2.02 9.05
C GLN A 44 -15.10 -2.51 8.40
N PHE A 45 -15.83 -3.36 9.13
CA PHE A 45 -17.13 -3.87 8.74
C PHE A 45 -18.13 -3.69 9.88
N GLY A 46 -18.91 -2.61 9.83
CA GLY A 46 -19.77 -2.20 10.95
C GLY A 46 -18.94 -1.93 12.21
N ASP A 47 -19.24 -2.67 13.28
CA ASP A 47 -18.55 -2.57 14.58
C ASP A 47 -17.32 -3.49 14.70
N ILE A 48 -17.04 -4.31 13.68
CA ILE A 48 -15.91 -5.23 13.65
C ILE A 48 -14.75 -4.57 12.87
N SER A 49 -13.54 -4.69 13.39
CA SER A 49 -12.32 -4.29 12.68
C SER A 49 -11.21 -5.31 12.84
N GLY A 50 -10.34 -5.38 11.84
CA GLY A 50 -9.15 -6.23 11.84
C GLY A 50 -8.15 -5.78 10.80
N TYR A 51 -7.09 -6.56 10.58
CA TYR A 51 -6.07 -6.21 9.61
C TYR A 51 -6.65 -6.20 8.18
N ALA A 52 -6.15 -5.26 7.37
CA ALA A 52 -6.38 -5.26 5.94
C ALA A 52 -5.13 -5.85 5.27
N HIS A 53 -5.32 -6.88 4.45
CA HIS A 53 -4.26 -7.53 3.70
C HIS A 53 -4.22 -7.01 2.27
N GLY A 54 -3.13 -6.36 1.87
CA GLY A 54 -2.90 -5.90 0.51
C GLY A 54 -2.86 -7.06 -0.48
N ARG A 55 -3.44 -6.84 -1.66
CA ARG A 55 -3.42 -7.79 -2.80
C ARG A 55 -2.83 -7.19 -4.06
N TYR A 56 -3.12 -5.92 -4.32
CA TYR A 56 -2.61 -5.20 -5.49
C TYR A 56 -2.31 -3.76 -5.13
N VAL A 57 -1.24 -3.20 -5.68
CA VAL A 57 -0.78 -1.83 -5.43
C VAL A 57 -0.55 -1.11 -6.75
N PHE A 58 -1.02 0.13 -6.84
CA PHE A 58 -0.96 0.96 -8.04
C PHE A 58 -0.63 2.39 -7.67
N PHE A 59 0.23 3.06 -8.42
CA PHE A 59 0.36 4.51 -8.33
C PHE A 59 -0.79 5.20 -9.08
N SER A 60 -1.20 6.37 -8.58
CA SER A 60 -2.04 7.29 -9.35
C SER A 60 -1.29 7.77 -10.60
N SER A 61 -2.03 8.23 -11.61
CA SER A 61 -1.43 8.66 -12.89
C SER A 61 -0.47 9.85 -12.76
N ASP A 62 -0.63 10.65 -11.71
CA ASP A 62 0.24 11.78 -11.37
C ASP A 62 1.35 11.41 -10.39
N GLY A 63 1.38 10.16 -9.90
CA GLY A 63 2.34 9.66 -8.92
C GLY A 63 2.17 10.24 -7.51
N ALA A 64 1.11 10.98 -7.21
CA ALA A 64 0.92 11.62 -5.90
C ALA A 64 0.34 10.68 -4.83
N SER A 65 -0.26 9.57 -5.24
CA SER A 65 -0.95 8.64 -4.35
C SER A 65 -0.72 7.19 -4.74
N ILE A 66 -0.91 6.31 -3.76
CA ILE A 66 -0.92 4.86 -3.96
C ILE A 66 -2.32 4.34 -3.67
N HIS A 67 -2.87 3.56 -4.60
CA HIS A 67 -4.11 2.82 -4.43
C HIS A 67 -3.80 1.35 -4.17
N VAL A 68 -4.37 0.82 -3.09
CA VAL A 68 -4.18 -0.57 -2.69
C VAL A 68 -5.53 -1.27 -2.67
N ILE A 69 -5.65 -2.38 -3.40
CA ILE A 69 -6.76 -3.31 -3.21
C ILE A 69 -6.41 -4.16 -1.98
N VAL A 70 -7.28 -4.12 -0.98
CA VAL A 70 -7.13 -4.85 0.27
C VAL A 70 -8.23 -5.88 0.44
N GLN A 71 -7.93 -6.95 1.16
CA GLN A 71 -8.86 -8.00 1.57
C GLN A 71 -8.93 -8.04 3.10
N SER A 72 -10.09 -8.35 3.66
CA SER A 72 -10.24 -8.52 5.11
C SER A 72 -9.45 -9.70 5.66
N ASP A 73 -9.02 -9.63 6.92
CA ASP A 73 -8.44 -10.76 7.65
C ASP A 73 -9.44 -11.93 7.80
N ASP A 74 -8.97 -13.15 7.57
CA ASP A 74 -9.73 -14.40 7.74
C ASP A 74 -10.35 -14.51 9.14
N ASP A 75 -9.66 -13.96 10.16
CA ASP A 75 -10.10 -14.00 11.56
C ASP A 75 -11.39 -13.19 11.80
N LEU A 76 -11.80 -12.33 10.86
CA LEU A 76 -13.06 -11.56 10.92
C LEU A 76 -14.28 -12.32 10.38
N GLY A 77 -14.08 -13.47 9.72
CA GLY A 77 -15.16 -14.27 9.15
C GLY A 77 -15.82 -13.66 7.89
N VAL A 78 -15.21 -12.63 7.30
CA VAL A 78 -15.65 -11.93 6.08
C VAL A 78 -14.60 -11.98 4.96
N VAL A 79 -13.80 -13.05 4.92
CA VAL A 79 -12.61 -13.21 4.05
C VAL A 79 -12.79 -12.79 2.59
N ASP A 80 -13.96 -12.94 1.99
CA ASP A 80 -14.21 -12.61 0.58
C ASP A 80 -14.47 -11.11 0.32
N ASP A 81 -14.43 -10.27 1.37
CA ASP A 81 -14.68 -8.84 1.25
C ASP A 81 -13.40 -8.07 0.91
N TYR A 82 -13.52 -7.19 -0.09
CA TYR A 82 -12.45 -6.36 -0.61
C TYR A 82 -12.74 -4.88 -0.45
N GLY A 83 -11.68 -4.09 -0.29
CA GLY A 83 -11.74 -2.63 -0.22
C GLY A 83 -10.64 -1.99 -1.05
N VAL A 84 -10.71 -0.66 -1.17
CA VAL A 84 -9.65 0.17 -1.76
C VAL A 84 -9.19 1.18 -0.73
N VAL A 85 -7.89 1.20 -0.47
CA VAL A 85 -7.24 2.21 0.35
C VAL A 85 -6.48 3.15 -0.58
N THR A 86 -6.61 4.46 -0.34
CA THR A 86 -5.75 5.46 -0.96
C THR A 86 -4.79 5.99 0.10
N LEU A 87 -3.51 5.86 -0.17
CA LEU A 87 -2.42 6.33 0.68
C LEU A 87 -1.81 7.57 0.05
N ASP A 88 -1.63 8.62 0.83
CA ASP A 88 -0.86 9.77 0.40
C ASP A 88 0.60 9.36 0.29
N TYR A 89 1.08 9.35 -0.95
CA TYR A 89 2.46 9.02 -1.28
C TYR A 89 3.24 10.31 -1.46
N GLY A 90 3.24 11.15 -0.42
CA GLY A 90 3.74 12.52 -0.44
C GLY A 90 4.97 12.64 -1.32
N THR A 91 4.83 13.31 -2.48
CA THR A 91 5.94 13.55 -3.39
C THR A 91 7.04 14.22 -2.58
N GLY A 92 8.23 13.60 -2.50
CA GLY A 92 9.39 14.23 -1.88
C GLY A 92 9.51 15.67 -2.40
N ALA A 93 9.46 16.63 -1.48
CA ALA A 93 9.68 18.05 -1.77
C ALA A 93 11.14 18.30 -2.18
#